data_AF-A0A8H3BXD3-F1
#
_entry.id   AF-A0A8H3BXD3-F1
#
_cell.length_a   1.000
_cell.length_b   1.000
_cell.length_c   1.000
_cell.angle_alpha   90.00
_cell.angle_beta   90.00
_cell.angle_gamma   90.00
#
_symmetry.space_group_name_H-M   'P 1'
#
loop_
_entity.id
_entity.type
_entity.pdbx_description
1 polymer ?
#
loop_
_entity_poly.entity_id
_entity_poly.type
_entity_poly.pdbx_seq_one_letter_code
_entity_poly.pdbx_strand_id
1 'polypeptide(L)'
;MTSIGTLYTTENQPHVKRIRATAAIAGLMLDTAPDYVHAVTNKTPEYKAKFASGKIPAFESKDGFTLFEGSAIARYLASLAPNSGLLGTSPTDAALVDQWVSYLDSEILGRASTLWRILTGEFPYNKSYEATLREKIQECLAVVNNHLTHNTFFLPTNRISLADVTGAVVMDLLCQYVLGPADRAKYPGLIRLLETVANHPKVKDVFGPLKFVDAPLQYVPPKKEKPTATATPAAPKAPKEKKPEKDDDDDEPLPVVDVAPDWESYEYKQIDLSNPEDKAFFEAALAWDLEIDGKKWADGKNPLTTLCSTTLPQHRNIMASIGTLYTTETQPHVKRIRGTAAVAGLTLDIAPDYVHAVTNKTPEYKAKFASGRIPAFESKDGFTLFEGSAIARYIASLAPNSGLLGTSPTDAALVDQWVSFIDSEILSKGISLFQLLMGQFPYNKTYENFLREKISDSLVVLNTHLTHNTFFLPNNRISLADLTAAAVLNTLFSTFLGPEERAKYPAAIRLLETVANQPKLKDVFGTLTYTDSPLQFVPPKKEKPTATATPAAPKAPKEK
;
A
#
# COMPACT_ATOMS: atom_id res chain seq x y z
N MET A 1 -19.80 34.70 2.46
CA MET A 1 -20.11 33.55 1.57
C MET A 1 -20.90 32.54 2.37
N THR A 2 -21.87 31.86 1.77
CA THR A 2 -22.61 30.77 2.42
C THR A 2 -21.71 29.53 2.51
N SER A 3 -21.88 28.76 3.58
CA SER A 3 -21.11 27.53 3.80
C SER A 3 -21.56 26.44 2.84
N ILE A 4 -20.60 25.67 2.31
CA ILE A 4 -20.89 24.53 1.42
C ILE A 4 -21.21 23.24 2.20
N GLY A 5 -20.96 23.22 3.52
CA GLY A 5 -21.17 22.03 4.34
C GLY A 5 -20.46 22.09 5.68
N THR A 6 -20.65 21.03 6.46
CA THR A 6 -20.14 20.86 7.82
C THR A 6 -18.95 19.92 7.82
N LEU A 7 -17.85 20.35 8.45
CA LEU A 7 -16.68 19.53 8.74
C LEU A 7 -16.72 19.05 10.19
N TYR A 8 -16.83 17.74 10.38
CA TYR A 8 -16.74 17.06 11.67
C TYR A 8 -15.27 16.78 11.99
N THR A 9 -14.77 17.36 13.08
CA THR A 9 -13.33 17.34 13.36
C THR A 9 -12.96 17.76 14.78
N THR A 10 -11.69 17.58 15.15
CA THR A 10 -11.06 18.23 16.30
C THR A 10 -10.03 19.26 15.83
N GLU A 11 -9.72 20.22 16.68
CA GLU A 11 -8.65 21.17 16.42
C GLU A 11 -7.27 20.46 16.37
N ASN A 12 -6.32 21.04 15.64
CA ASN A 12 -4.90 20.65 15.58
C ASN A 12 -4.50 19.39 14.80
N GLN A 13 -5.42 18.67 14.13
CA GLN A 13 -5.00 17.56 13.26
C GLN A 13 -4.42 18.06 11.92
N PRO A 14 -3.33 17.45 11.40
CA PRO A 14 -2.72 17.88 10.14
C PRO A 14 -3.69 17.77 8.96
N HIS A 15 -4.45 16.68 8.84
CA HIS A 15 -5.45 16.52 7.78
C HIS A 15 -6.50 17.64 7.77
N VAL A 16 -6.86 18.15 8.95
CA VAL A 16 -7.87 19.20 9.12
C VAL A 16 -7.29 20.56 8.73
N LYS A 17 -6.04 20.82 9.11
CA LYS A 17 -5.30 21.99 8.66
C LYS A 17 -5.23 22.03 7.13
N ARG A 18 -4.93 20.89 6.49
CA ARG A 18 -4.96 20.76 5.02
C ARG A 18 -6.34 21.09 4.45
N ILE A 19 -7.41 20.47 4.95
CA ILE A 19 -8.79 20.72 4.47
C ILE A 19 -9.15 22.21 4.58
N ARG A 20 -8.90 22.84 5.73
CA ARG A 20 -9.19 24.26 5.97
C ARG A 20 -8.36 25.17 5.06
N ALA A 21 -7.07 24.89 4.86
CA ALA A 21 -6.21 25.65 3.97
C ALA A 21 -6.66 25.53 2.50
N THR A 22 -7.01 24.32 2.07
CA THR A 22 -7.58 24.07 0.74
C THR A 22 -8.87 24.85 0.53
N ALA A 23 -9.82 24.76 1.47
CA ALA A 23 -11.08 25.50 1.41
C ALA A 23 -10.83 27.01 1.31
N ALA A 24 -9.93 27.54 2.13
CA ALA A 24 -9.61 28.96 2.13
C ALA A 24 -8.97 29.44 0.81
N ILE A 25 -8.04 28.66 0.22
CA ILE A 25 -7.47 28.97 -1.11
C ILE A 25 -8.55 28.94 -2.20
N ALA A 26 -9.40 27.90 -2.15
CA ALA A 26 -10.54 27.70 -3.05
C ALA A 26 -11.65 28.76 -2.89
N GLY A 27 -11.64 29.56 -1.82
CA GLY A 27 -12.70 30.51 -1.51
C GLY A 27 -13.99 29.85 -1.03
N LEU A 28 -13.89 28.63 -0.49
CA LEU A 28 -15.02 27.86 0.04
C LEU A 28 -15.11 28.04 1.56
N MET A 29 -16.32 28.26 2.07
CA MET A 29 -16.58 28.36 3.50
C MET A 29 -17.09 27.02 4.03
N LEU A 30 -16.52 26.55 5.15
CA LEU A 30 -16.94 25.33 5.84
C LEU A 30 -17.46 25.68 7.23
N ASP A 31 -18.58 25.09 7.62
CA ASP A 31 -19.03 25.10 9.02
C ASP A 31 -18.20 24.08 9.81
N THR A 32 -17.94 24.36 11.09
CA THR A 32 -17.44 23.33 12.02
C THR A 32 -18.63 22.82 12.82
N ALA A 33 -18.74 21.50 12.99
CA ALA A 33 -19.81 20.91 13.81
C ALA A 33 -19.71 21.41 15.26
N PRO A 34 -20.63 22.27 15.75
CA PRO A 34 -20.47 22.98 17.02
C PRO A 34 -20.54 22.04 18.23
N ASP A 35 -21.35 20.98 18.14
CA ASP A 35 -21.59 20.03 19.23
C ASP A 35 -20.77 18.73 19.08
N TYR A 36 -19.75 18.73 18.22
CA TYR A 36 -18.91 17.54 18.04
C TYR A 36 -17.96 17.35 19.23
N VAL A 37 -18.14 16.25 19.95
CA VAL A 37 -17.27 15.82 21.05
C VAL A 37 -16.56 14.53 20.64
N HIS A 38 -15.23 14.59 20.48
CA HIS A 38 -14.45 13.43 20.08
C HIS A 38 -14.50 12.32 21.14
N ALA A 39 -14.49 11.06 20.68
CA ALA A 39 -14.72 9.84 21.46
C ALA A 39 -16.14 9.67 22.02
N VAL A 40 -17.05 10.63 21.79
CA VAL A 40 -18.48 10.56 22.12
C VAL A 40 -19.30 10.57 20.83
N THR A 41 -19.35 11.71 20.13
CA THR A 41 -20.18 11.90 18.92
C THR A 41 -19.83 10.89 17.83
N ASN A 42 -18.53 10.64 17.59
CA ASN A 42 -18.08 9.71 16.55
C ASN A 42 -18.36 8.22 16.84
N LYS A 43 -18.82 7.90 18.06
CA LYS A 43 -19.23 6.54 18.43
C LYS A 43 -20.75 6.35 18.37
N THR A 44 -21.52 7.43 18.22
CA THR A 44 -22.99 7.37 18.17
C THR A 44 -23.48 6.61 16.92
N PRO A 45 -24.62 5.92 17.00
CA PRO A 45 -25.26 5.31 15.85
C PRO A 45 -25.54 6.33 14.73
N GLU A 46 -25.93 7.55 15.08
CA GLU A 46 -26.26 8.62 14.13
C GLU A 46 -25.04 9.04 13.31
N TYR A 47 -23.89 9.22 13.96
CA TYR A 47 -22.64 9.52 13.26
C TYR A 47 -22.18 8.34 12.39
N LYS A 48 -22.24 7.12 12.92
CA LYS A 48 -21.82 5.91 12.20
C LYS A 48 -22.72 5.57 11.02
N ALA A 49 -23.99 5.97 11.05
CA ALA A 49 -24.90 5.84 9.91
C ALA A 49 -24.43 6.70 8.72
N LYS A 50 -23.86 7.88 8.98
CA LYS A 50 -23.26 8.75 7.95
C LYS A 50 -21.84 8.34 7.59
N PHE A 51 -21.05 7.95 8.58
CA PHE A 51 -19.63 7.67 8.47
C PHE A 51 -19.30 6.34 9.16
N ALA A 52 -19.44 5.24 8.41
CA ALA A 52 -19.33 3.88 8.95
C ALA A 52 -18.01 3.59 9.69
N SER A 53 -16.92 4.26 9.32
CA SER A 53 -15.62 4.14 10.01
C SER A 53 -15.61 4.74 11.42
N GLY A 54 -16.54 5.64 11.75
CA GLY A 54 -16.55 6.39 13.01
C GLY A 54 -15.33 7.32 13.18
N LYS A 55 -14.63 7.63 12.09
CA LYS A 55 -13.41 8.45 12.09
C LYS A 55 -13.70 9.89 11.68
N ILE A 56 -12.73 10.76 12.00
CA ILE A 56 -12.64 12.14 11.54
C ILE A 56 -11.30 12.33 10.82
N PRO A 57 -11.16 13.32 9.92
CA PRO A 57 -12.20 14.27 9.49
C PRO A 57 -13.30 13.62 8.64
N ALA A 58 -14.51 14.17 8.75
CA ALA A 58 -15.64 13.81 7.91
C ALA A 58 -16.41 15.08 7.48
N PHE A 59 -16.97 15.07 6.28
CA PHE A 59 -17.64 16.20 5.65
C PHE A 59 -19.06 15.81 5.27
N GLU A 60 -19.99 16.73 5.46
CA GLU A 60 -21.37 16.64 4.99
C GLU A 60 -21.75 17.95 4.30
N SER A 61 -22.09 17.90 3.02
CA SER A 61 -22.57 19.06 2.28
C SER A 61 -23.98 19.47 2.71
N LYS A 62 -24.43 20.66 2.28
CA LYS A 62 -25.79 21.16 2.58
C LYS A 62 -26.91 20.31 1.97
N ASP A 63 -26.64 19.56 0.90
CA ASP A 63 -27.56 18.64 0.24
C ASP A 63 -27.44 17.19 0.73
N GLY A 64 -26.64 16.94 1.79
CA GLY A 64 -26.56 15.64 2.45
C GLY A 64 -25.54 14.67 1.84
N PHE A 65 -24.71 15.10 0.89
CA PHE A 65 -23.58 14.30 0.43
C PHE A 65 -22.51 14.19 1.54
N THR A 66 -22.20 12.95 1.92
CA THR A 66 -21.23 12.64 2.97
C THR A 66 -19.93 12.10 2.40
N LEU A 67 -18.80 12.60 2.92
CA LEU A 67 -17.46 12.20 2.51
C LEU A 67 -16.54 12.08 3.75
N PHE A 68 -15.79 11.00 3.87
CA PHE A 68 -14.71 10.82 4.83
C PHE A 68 -13.37 10.68 4.10
N GLU A 69 -12.28 10.45 4.83
CA GLU A 69 -10.89 10.51 4.35
C GLU A 69 -10.41 11.93 4.05
N GLY A 70 -9.46 12.42 4.85
CA GLY A 70 -9.03 13.82 4.76
C GLY A 70 -8.37 14.20 3.44
N SER A 71 -7.76 13.25 2.72
CA SER A 71 -7.17 13.49 1.39
C SER A 71 -8.26 13.60 0.31
N ALA A 72 -9.28 12.74 0.39
CA ALA A 72 -10.44 12.79 -0.51
C ALA A 72 -11.26 14.07 -0.29
N ILE A 73 -11.50 14.47 0.96
CA ILE A 73 -12.18 15.74 1.29
C ILE A 73 -11.40 16.92 0.69
N ALA A 74 -10.09 17.01 0.93
CA ALA A 74 -9.30 18.12 0.39
C ALA A 74 -9.29 18.13 -1.15
N ARG A 75 -9.17 16.98 -1.81
CA ARG A 75 -9.21 16.89 -3.27
C ARG A 75 -10.58 17.25 -3.84
N TYR A 76 -11.67 16.85 -3.19
CA TYR A 76 -13.04 17.24 -3.55
C TYR A 76 -13.24 18.76 -3.45
N LEU A 77 -12.82 19.38 -2.35
CA LEU A 77 -12.91 20.84 -2.21
C LEU A 77 -12.09 21.58 -3.28
N ALA A 78 -10.91 21.05 -3.63
CA ALA A 78 -10.11 21.60 -4.72
C ALA A 78 -10.81 21.47 -6.08
N SER A 79 -11.53 20.37 -6.35
CA SER A 79 -12.24 20.15 -7.62
C SER A 79 -13.48 21.01 -7.79
N LEU A 80 -14.12 21.43 -6.68
CA LEU A 80 -15.23 22.39 -6.70
C LEU A 80 -14.82 23.80 -7.13
N ALA A 81 -13.51 24.12 -7.06
CA ALA A 81 -12.96 25.42 -7.42
C ALA A 81 -11.82 25.26 -8.45
N PRO A 82 -12.11 24.86 -9.71
CA PRO A 82 -11.06 24.59 -10.71
C PRO A 82 -10.16 25.81 -10.99
N ASN A 83 -10.72 27.03 -10.88
CA ASN A 83 -9.97 28.28 -11.05
C ASN A 83 -8.98 28.59 -9.91
N SER A 84 -9.03 27.85 -8.80
CA SER A 84 -8.06 27.99 -7.70
C SER A 84 -6.66 27.51 -8.08
N GLY A 85 -6.52 26.67 -9.10
CA GLY A 85 -5.26 26.06 -9.51
C GLY A 85 -4.77 24.93 -8.59
N LEU A 86 -5.56 24.53 -7.58
CA LEU A 86 -5.14 23.53 -6.57
C LEU A 86 -4.86 22.15 -7.16
N LEU A 87 -5.50 21.79 -8.27
CA LEU A 87 -5.26 20.53 -9.01
C LEU A 87 -4.50 20.74 -10.33
N GLY A 88 -4.01 21.97 -10.58
CA GLY A 88 -3.47 22.38 -11.86
C GLY A 88 -4.52 22.49 -12.97
N THR A 89 -4.07 22.41 -14.22
CA THR A 89 -4.89 22.72 -15.41
C THR A 89 -4.99 21.56 -16.41
N SER A 90 -4.24 20.48 -16.20
CA SER A 90 -4.22 19.31 -17.06
C SER A 90 -4.33 18.00 -16.25
N PRO A 91 -4.65 16.86 -16.89
CA PRO A 91 -4.57 15.55 -16.26
C PRO A 91 -3.17 15.23 -15.70
N THR A 92 -2.10 15.70 -16.36
CA THR A 92 -0.72 15.53 -15.89
C THR A 92 -0.42 16.34 -14.65
N ASP A 93 -0.87 17.60 -14.57
CA ASP A 93 -0.76 18.41 -13.35
C ASP A 93 -1.50 17.74 -12.18
N ALA A 94 -2.74 17.30 -12.42
CA ALA A 94 -3.54 16.65 -11.40
C ALA A 94 -2.91 15.35 -10.90
N ALA A 95 -2.26 14.59 -11.78
CA ALA A 95 -1.51 13.40 -11.44
C ALA A 95 -0.24 13.71 -10.62
N LEU A 96 0.50 14.77 -10.96
CA LEU A 96 1.64 15.22 -10.17
C LEU A 96 1.23 15.68 -8.77
N VAL A 97 0.08 16.37 -8.65
CA VAL A 97 -0.51 16.70 -7.35
C VAL A 97 -0.80 15.43 -6.56
N ASP A 98 -1.48 14.46 -7.16
CA ASP A 98 -1.83 13.20 -6.49
C ASP A 98 -0.60 12.40 -6.06
N GLN A 99 0.45 12.35 -6.90
CA GLN A 99 1.72 11.72 -6.56
C GLN A 99 2.33 12.34 -5.31
N TRP A 100 2.50 13.66 -5.30
CA TRP A 100 3.15 14.31 -4.16
C TRP A 100 2.29 14.24 -2.89
N VAL A 101 0.97 14.36 -2.99
CA VAL A 101 0.06 14.14 -1.85
C VAL A 101 0.18 12.71 -1.31
N SER A 102 0.15 11.70 -2.18
CA SER A 102 0.30 10.28 -1.79
C SER A 102 1.64 10.01 -1.13
N TYR A 103 2.73 10.54 -1.69
CA TYR A 103 4.08 10.38 -1.15
C TYR A 103 4.23 11.06 0.22
N LEU A 104 3.74 12.29 0.37
CA LEU A 104 3.77 13.04 1.63
C LEU A 104 2.95 12.35 2.72
N ASP A 105 1.75 11.84 2.39
CA ASP A 105 0.87 11.16 3.34
C ASP A 105 1.45 9.81 3.79
N SER A 106 1.92 8.98 2.85
CA SER A 106 2.34 7.60 3.15
C SER A 106 3.77 7.49 3.66
N GLU A 107 4.73 8.14 2.99
CA GLU A 107 6.16 7.95 3.27
C GLU A 107 6.69 8.86 4.37
N ILE A 108 6.02 9.99 4.63
CA ILE A 108 6.45 10.96 5.63
C ILE A 108 5.45 11.03 6.78
N LEU A 109 4.21 11.45 6.52
CA LEU A 109 3.22 11.67 7.58
C LEU A 109 2.85 10.37 8.31
N GLY A 110 2.63 9.27 7.58
CA GLY A 110 2.35 7.95 8.15
C GLY A 110 3.48 7.45 9.05
N ARG A 111 4.74 7.61 8.62
CA ARG A 111 5.92 7.25 9.44
C ARG A 111 6.07 8.16 10.66
N ALA A 112 5.86 9.46 10.49
CA ALA A 112 5.89 10.43 11.57
C ALA A 112 4.79 10.16 12.61
N SER A 113 3.61 9.73 12.18
CA SER A 113 2.53 9.29 13.06
C SER A 113 2.95 8.07 13.87
N THR A 114 3.49 7.02 13.24
CA THR A 114 3.99 5.84 13.96
C THR A 114 5.11 6.21 14.93
N LEU A 115 6.04 7.09 14.52
CA LEU A 115 7.11 7.60 15.38
C LEU A 115 6.53 8.32 16.60
N TRP A 116 5.55 9.20 16.41
CA TRP A 116 4.89 9.89 17.51
C TRP A 116 4.27 8.90 18.50
N ARG A 117 3.55 7.87 18.02
CA ARG A 117 2.87 6.86 18.86
C ARG A 117 3.83 6.02 19.71
N ILE A 118 5.01 5.68 19.18
CA ILE A 118 6.03 4.97 19.99
C ILE A 118 6.72 5.90 21.00
N LEU A 119 6.86 7.20 20.68
CA LEU A 119 7.48 8.18 21.58
C LEU A 119 6.55 8.64 22.70
N THR A 120 5.24 8.65 22.47
CA THR A 120 4.22 8.98 23.48
C THR A 120 3.80 7.77 24.31
N GLY A 121 4.33 6.58 24.02
CA GLY A 121 4.02 5.35 24.76
C GLY A 121 2.67 4.75 24.44
N GLU A 122 1.97 5.23 23.40
CA GLU A 122 0.77 4.57 22.87
C GLU A 122 1.13 3.18 22.31
N PHE A 123 2.32 3.07 21.73
CA PHE A 123 2.91 1.82 21.28
C PHE A 123 4.15 1.43 22.09
N PRO A 124 4.46 0.12 22.21
CA PRO A 124 5.68 -0.32 22.87
C PRO A 124 6.91 0.33 22.21
N TYR A 125 7.70 1.01 23.03
CA TYR A 125 8.90 1.68 22.56
C TYR A 125 9.97 0.67 22.12
N ASN A 126 10.58 0.94 20.96
CA ASN A 126 11.73 0.20 20.46
C ASN A 126 12.73 1.19 19.84
N LYS A 127 13.92 1.29 20.45
CA LYS A 127 14.97 2.24 20.04
C LYS A 127 15.46 2.02 18.60
N SER A 128 15.58 0.76 18.15
CA SER A 128 16.00 0.45 16.79
C SER A 128 14.94 0.87 15.77
N TYR A 129 13.66 0.59 16.08
CA TYR A 129 12.56 0.99 15.21
C TYR A 129 12.40 2.52 15.14
N GLU A 130 12.60 3.23 16.25
CA GLU A 130 12.67 4.69 16.25
C GLU A 130 13.76 5.21 15.30
N ALA A 131 14.97 4.66 15.39
CA ALA A 131 16.09 5.05 14.52
C ALA A 131 15.75 4.81 13.04
N THR A 132 15.19 3.64 12.70
CA THR A 132 14.73 3.36 11.33
C THR A 132 13.66 4.33 10.85
N LEU A 133 12.66 4.66 11.68
CA LEU A 133 11.60 5.60 11.28
C LEU A 133 12.18 6.99 11.01
N ARG A 134 13.09 7.47 11.85
CA ARG A 134 13.76 8.77 11.65
C ARG A 134 14.61 8.78 10.39
N GLU A 135 15.40 7.74 10.15
CA GLU A 135 16.20 7.57 8.93
C GLU A 135 15.30 7.62 7.68
N LYS A 136 14.22 6.83 7.65
CA LYS A 136 13.30 6.80 6.51
C LYS A 136 12.58 8.12 6.29
N ILE A 137 12.18 8.82 7.34
CA ILE A 137 11.63 10.18 7.21
C ILE A 137 12.68 11.10 6.58
N GLN A 138 13.93 11.07 7.04
CA GLN A 138 15.00 11.92 6.51
C GLN A 138 15.35 11.63 5.04
N GLU A 139 15.39 10.35 4.64
CA GLU A 139 15.56 9.93 3.23
C GLU A 139 14.43 10.52 2.36
N CYS A 140 13.18 10.44 2.83
CA CYS A 140 12.03 10.94 2.07
C CYS A 140 12.02 12.46 1.96
N LEU A 141 12.37 13.16 3.04
CA LEU A 141 12.52 14.62 3.04
C LEU A 141 13.62 15.07 2.08
N ALA A 142 14.71 14.31 1.93
CA ALA A 142 15.77 14.63 0.98
C ALA A 142 15.27 14.61 -0.47
N VAL A 143 14.43 13.62 -0.84
CA VAL A 143 13.79 13.55 -2.16
C VAL A 143 12.94 14.78 -2.43
N VAL A 144 12.07 15.15 -1.48
CA VAL A 144 11.19 16.32 -1.62
C VAL A 144 12.00 17.62 -1.65
N ASN A 145 13.00 17.75 -0.78
CA ASN A 145 13.82 18.94 -0.73
C ASN A 145 14.59 19.14 -2.03
N ASN A 146 15.17 18.09 -2.61
CA ASN A 146 15.84 18.16 -3.91
C ASN A 146 14.91 18.60 -5.05
N HIS A 147 13.63 18.21 -5.00
CA HIS A 147 12.63 18.77 -5.92
C HIS A 147 12.46 20.29 -5.70
N LEU A 148 12.32 20.70 -4.44
CA LEU A 148 12.05 22.09 -4.05
C LEU A 148 13.28 23.03 -4.06
N THR A 149 14.50 22.51 -4.26
CA THR A 149 15.68 23.32 -4.56
C THR A 149 15.69 23.81 -6.00
N HIS A 150 15.05 23.07 -6.91
CA HIS A 150 14.96 23.41 -8.33
C HIS A 150 13.61 24.03 -8.70
N ASN A 151 12.59 23.90 -7.83
CA ASN A 151 11.24 24.37 -8.08
C ASN A 151 10.70 25.15 -6.87
N THR A 152 10.00 26.26 -7.13
CA THR A 152 9.34 27.03 -6.06
C THR A 152 8.26 26.20 -5.36
N PHE A 153 7.49 25.44 -6.13
CA PHE A 153 6.36 24.62 -5.70
C PHE A 153 6.47 23.21 -6.30
N PHE A 154 5.58 22.30 -5.91
CA PHE A 154 5.56 20.94 -6.46
C PHE A 154 5.22 20.90 -7.95
N LEU A 155 4.34 21.79 -8.41
CA LEU A 155 4.03 21.94 -9.83
C LEU A 155 4.93 23.00 -10.49
N PRO A 156 5.28 22.83 -11.78
CA PRO A 156 6.06 23.82 -12.53
C PRO A 156 5.28 25.11 -12.84
N THR A 157 3.97 25.14 -12.56
CA THR A 157 3.07 26.26 -12.84
C THR A 157 3.30 27.49 -11.94
N ASN A 158 4.24 27.42 -10.98
CA ASN A 158 4.55 28.47 -10.00
C ASN A 158 3.34 28.99 -9.21
N ARG A 159 2.30 28.15 -9.02
CA ARG A 159 1.15 28.44 -8.15
C ARG A 159 1.06 27.40 -7.04
N ILE A 160 0.54 27.82 -5.89
CA ILE A 160 0.25 26.90 -4.77
C ILE A 160 -0.80 25.89 -5.23
N SER A 161 -0.43 24.62 -5.19
CA SER A 161 -1.30 23.47 -5.43
C SER A 161 -1.67 22.77 -4.12
N LEU A 162 -2.56 21.78 -4.19
CA LEU A 162 -2.88 20.92 -3.04
C LEU A 162 -1.65 20.14 -2.53
N ALA A 163 -0.68 19.83 -3.41
CA ALA A 163 0.58 19.22 -2.99
C ALA A 163 1.41 20.17 -2.11
N ASP A 164 1.44 21.46 -2.45
CA ASP A 164 2.15 22.49 -1.66
C ASP A 164 1.51 22.70 -0.30
N VAL A 165 0.17 22.75 -0.25
CA VAL A 165 -0.59 22.80 1.01
C VAL A 165 -0.27 21.57 1.86
N THR A 166 -0.26 20.39 1.26
CA THR A 166 0.05 19.14 1.98
C THR A 166 1.48 19.14 2.49
N GLY A 167 2.45 19.54 1.66
CA GLY A 167 3.86 19.62 2.03
C GLY A 167 4.11 20.59 3.18
N ALA A 168 3.47 21.77 3.15
CA ALA A 168 3.55 22.74 4.24
C ALA A 168 2.94 22.19 5.53
N VAL A 169 1.75 21.55 5.48
CA VAL A 169 1.13 20.95 6.67
C VAL A 169 1.99 19.85 7.28
N VAL A 170 2.58 18.98 6.45
CA VAL A 170 3.48 17.92 6.91
C VAL A 170 4.73 18.52 7.54
N MET A 171 5.35 19.52 6.89
CA MET A 171 6.54 20.18 7.43
C MET A 171 6.28 20.94 8.72
N ASP A 172 5.12 21.58 8.85
CA ASP A 172 4.72 22.27 10.08
C ASP A 172 4.68 21.28 11.26
N LEU A 173 4.02 20.12 11.08
CA LEU A 173 3.98 19.06 12.08
C LEU A 173 5.38 18.55 12.43
N LEU A 174 6.22 18.30 11.43
CA LEU A 174 7.57 17.82 11.64
C LEU A 174 8.44 18.85 12.38
N CYS A 175 8.31 20.14 12.09
CA CYS A 175 9.05 21.19 12.81
C CYS A 175 8.56 21.39 14.24
N GLN A 176 7.31 21.03 14.54
CA GLN A 176 6.74 21.07 15.88
C GLN A 176 7.13 19.89 16.77
N TYR A 177 7.57 18.76 16.21
CA TYR A 177 7.77 17.54 17.01
C TYR A 177 8.99 16.69 16.64
N VAL A 178 9.43 16.70 15.39
CA VAL A 178 10.38 15.70 14.86
C VAL A 178 11.74 16.28 14.49
N LEU A 179 11.79 17.49 13.93
CA LEU A 179 13.00 18.08 13.35
C LEU A 179 13.52 19.21 14.24
N GLY A 180 14.72 19.02 14.81
CA GLY A 180 15.45 20.07 15.51
C GLY A 180 16.19 21.01 14.54
N PRO A 181 16.89 22.05 15.04
CA PRO A 181 17.59 23.03 14.20
C PRO A 181 18.57 22.40 13.19
N ALA A 182 19.36 21.41 13.62
CA ALA A 182 20.33 20.74 12.76
C ALA A 182 19.68 19.91 11.63
N ASP A 183 18.48 19.35 11.87
CA ASP A 183 17.76 18.62 10.83
C ASP A 183 17.08 19.59 9.86
N ARG A 184 16.45 20.66 10.36
CA ARG A 184 15.81 21.68 9.51
C ARG A 184 16.80 22.34 8.56
N ALA A 185 18.04 22.56 9.00
CA ALA A 185 19.11 23.12 8.16
C ALA A 185 19.43 22.28 6.92
N LYS A 186 19.13 20.96 6.92
CA LYS A 186 19.32 20.08 5.75
C LYS A 186 18.26 20.29 4.67
N TYR A 187 17.13 20.91 4.99
CA TYR A 187 15.94 20.96 4.13
C TYR A 187 15.44 22.38 3.84
N PRO A 188 16.30 23.29 3.31
CA PRO A 188 15.92 24.69 3.11
C PRO A 188 14.76 24.89 2.13
N GLY A 189 14.63 24.05 1.10
CA GLY A 189 13.51 24.12 0.15
C GLY A 189 12.16 23.79 0.79
N LEU A 190 12.14 22.83 1.72
CA LEU A 190 10.95 22.47 2.50
C LEU A 190 10.58 23.54 3.54
N ILE A 191 11.57 24.14 4.22
CA ILE A 191 11.32 25.26 5.14
C ILE A 191 10.78 26.47 4.38
N ARG A 192 11.38 26.81 3.22
CA ARG A 192 10.88 27.86 2.33
C ARG A 192 9.44 27.59 1.91
N LEU A 193 9.11 26.35 1.51
CA LEU A 193 7.74 25.98 1.13
C LEU A 193 6.77 26.21 2.30
N LEU A 194 7.12 25.72 3.50
CA LEU A 194 6.31 25.92 4.71
C LEU A 194 6.05 27.39 4.97
N GLU A 195 7.10 28.21 5.03
CA GLU A 195 6.98 29.65 5.30
C GLU A 195 6.17 30.37 4.22
N THR A 196 6.38 30.02 2.94
CA THR A 196 5.66 30.63 1.81
C THR A 196 4.17 30.33 1.89
N VAL A 197 3.80 29.07 2.10
CA VAL A 197 2.39 28.65 2.17
C VAL A 197 1.76 29.17 3.45
N ALA A 198 2.41 29.02 4.61
CA ALA A 198 1.87 29.43 5.90
C ALA A 198 1.65 30.94 6.00
N ASN A 199 2.46 31.76 5.31
CA ASN A 199 2.28 33.22 5.29
C ASN A 199 1.36 33.71 4.16
N HIS A 200 0.85 32.83 3.30
CA HIS A 200 -0.04 33.24 2.22
C HIS A 200 -1.34 33.85 2.80
N PRO A 201 -1.80 35.04 2.32
CA PRO A 201 -2.88 35.80 2.96
C PRO A 201 -4.18 35.03 3.20
N LYS A 202 -4.51 34.08 2.33
CA LYS A 202 -5.72 33.25 2.46
C LYS A 202 -5.63 32.17 3.55
N VAL A 203 -4.43 31.75 3.96
CA VAL A 203 -4.25 30.58 4.85
C VAL A 203 -3.45 30.89 6.12
N LYS A 204 -2.91 32.11 6.27
CA LYS A 204 -2.16 32.51 7.46
C LYS A 204 -2.91 32.25 8.77
N ASP A 205 -4.23 32.45 8.77
CA ASP A 205 -5.06 32.22 9.97
C ASP A 205 -5.27 30.72 10.25
N VAL A 206 -5.15 29.87 9.22
CA VAL A 206 -5.23 28.40 9.34
C VAL A 206 -3.95 27.83 9.94
N PHE A 207 -2.79 28.37 9.57
CA PHE A 207 -1.50 27.94 10.11
C PHE A 207 -1.20 28.56 11.48
N GLY A 208 -1.55 29.82 11.68
CA GLY A 208 -1.14 30.61 12.83
C GLY A 208 0.39 30.81 12.87
N PRO A 209 0.94 31.29 14.00
CA PRO A 209 2.37 31.40 14.19
C PRO A 209 3.06 30.03 14.11
N LEU A 210 4.06 29.91 13.23
CA LEU A 210 4.86 28.70 13.11
C LEU A 210 5.66 28.44 14.40
N LYS A 211 5.67 27.19 14.85
CA LYS A 211 6.36 26.77 16.07
C LYS A 211 7.42 25.72 15.73
N PHE A 212 8.67 26.03 16.06
CA PHE A 212 9.82 25.18 15.78
C PHE A 212 10.42 24.68 17.10
N VAL A 213 10.56 23.37 17.27
CA VAL A 213 11.20 22.82 18.48
C VAL A 213 12.71 23.01 18.44
N ASP A 214 13.31 23.24 19.61
CA ASP A 214 14.77 23.23 19.77
C ASP A 214 15.32 21.81 19.87
N ALA A 215 14.53 20.88 20.39
CA ALA A 215 14.85 19.46 20.50
C ALA A 215 13.69 18.59 19.99
N PRO A 216 13.96 17.57 19.15
CA PRO A 216 12.95 16.59 18.75
C PRO A 216 12.32 15.90 19.94
N LEU A 217 11.04 15.54 19.83
CA LEU A 217 10.32 14.71 20.79
C LEU A 217 11.14 13.44 21.08
N GLN A 218 11.31 13.13 22.36
CA GLN A 218 12.00 11.96 22.88
C GLN A 218 11.01 11.09 23.65
N TYR A 219 11.26 9.77 23.67
CA TYR A 219 10.48 8.87 24.50
C TYR A 219 10.74 9.16 25.97
N VAL A 220 9.65 9.42 26.71
CA VAL A 220 9.69 9.52 28.17
C VAL A 220 8.99 8.28 28.72
N PRO A 221 9.69 7.39 29.44
CA PRO A 221 9.08 6.22 30.04
C PRO A 221 7.89 6.64 30.92
N PRO A 222 6.72 5.98 30.83
CA PRO A 222 5.61 6.24 31.73
C PRO A 222 6.11 6.17 33.17
N LYS A 223 5.74 7.16 34.01
CA LYS A 223 5.99 7.05 35.46
C LYS A 223 5.33 5.75 35.91
N LYS A 224 6.11 4.84 36.49
CA LYS A 224 5.57 3.63 37.13
C LYS A 224 4.63 4.09 38.24
N GLU A 225 3.34 4.14 37.97
CA GLU A 225 2.34 4.15 39.04
C GLU A 225 2.53 2.83 39.79
N LYS A 226 2.88 2.93 41.08
CA LYS A 226 2.85 1.75 41.95
C LYS A 226 1.42 1.20 41.85
N PRO A 227 1.24 -0.09 41.52
CA PRO A 227 -0.09 -0.67 41.50
C PRO A 227 -0.73 -0.46 42.88
N THR A 228 -1.83 0.29 42.94
CA THR A 228 -2.75 0.18 44.08
C THR A 228 -3.25 -1.25 44.08
N ALA A 229 -2.80 -2.01 45.06
CA ALA A 229 -3.17 -3.41 45.24
C ALA A 229 -4.67 -3.51 45.52
N THR A 230 -5.47 -3.75 44.48
CA THR A 230 -6.74 -4.44 44.63
C THR A 230 -6.47 -5.92 44.54
N ALA A 231 -6.34 -6.54 45.72
CA ALA A 231 -6.22 -7.97 45.88
C ALA A 231 -7.46 -8.66 45.31
N THR A 232 -7.26 -9.56 44.33
CA THR A 232 -8.24 -10.58 43.96
C THR A 232 -7.63 -11.94 44.31
N PRO A 233 -8.35 -12.88 44.95
CA PRO A 233 -7.73 -14.06 45.56
C PRO A 233 -7.17 -15.04 44.53
N ALA A 234 -6.00 -15.60 44.85
CA ALA A 234 -5.33 -16.63 44.05
C ALA A 234 -6.08 -17.96 44.09
N ALA A 235 -6.33 -18.55 42.91
CA ALA A 235 -6.76 -19.93 42.78
C ALA A 235 -5.56 -20.90 42.95
N PRO A 236 -5.74 -22.10 43.56
CA PRO A 236 -4.64 -22.99 43.89
C PRO A 236 -4.05 -23.70 42.66
N LYS A 237 -2.71 -23.86 42.64
CA LYS A 237 -1.98 -24.68 41.66
C LYS A 237 -2.18 -26.18 41.96
N ALA A 238 -2.59 -26.94 40.96
CA ALA A 238 -2.57 -28.41 40.99
C ALA A 238 -1.17 -28.98 40.63
N PRO A 239 -0.79 -30.18 41.13
CA PRO A 239 0.57 -30.71 41.03
C PRO A 239 0.89 -31.35 39.67
N LYS A 240 2.18 -31.33 39.31
CA LYS A 240 2.76 -32.06 38.18
C LYS A 240 2.70 -33.57 38.42
N GLU A 241 2.01 -34.31 37.55
CA GLU A 241 2.20 -35.75 37.37
C GLU A 241 3.29 -36.02 36.32
N LYS A 242 4.21 -36.93 36.67
CA LYS A 242 5.17 -37.55 35.76
C LYS A 242 4.44 -38.66 34.99
N LYS A 243 4.56 -38.67 33.66
CA LYS A 243 4.24 -39.86 32.84
C LYS A 243 5.49 -40.76 32.71
N PRO A 244 5.31 -42.09 32.62
CA PRO A 244 6.39 -43.08 32.65
C PRO A 244 7.13 -43.21 31.32
N GLU A 245 8.38 -43.68 31.42
CA GLU A 245 9.20 -44.25 30.34
C GLU A 245 8.45 -45.35 29.59
N LYS A 246 8.66 -45.39 28.27
CA LYS A 246 8.42 -46.57 27.45
C LYS A 246 9.61 -46.75 26.52
N ASP A 247 10.06 -47.99 26.50
CA ASP A 247 11.27 -48.53 25.89
C ASP A 247 11.41 -48.28 24.39
N ASP A 248 12.67 -48.32 23.97
CA ASP A 248 13.19 -48.44 22.62
C ASP A 248 12.57 -49.64 21.88
N ASP A 249 12.18 -49.41 20.63
CA ASP A 249 12.31 -50.38 19.53
C ASP A 249 12.35 -49.58 18.23
N ASP A 250 13.56 -49.41 17.71
CA ASP A 250 13.88 -48.86 16.41
C ASP A 250 13.51 -49.89 15.32
N ASP A 251 12.53 -49.55 14.50
CA ASP A 251 12.49 -49.96 13.09
C ASP A 251 12.02 -48.74 12.28
N GLU A 252 12.96 -48.14 11.56
CA GLU A 252 12.71 -47.06 10.60
C GLU A 252 11.73 -47.52 9.51
N PRO A 253 10.81 -46.63 9.11
CA PRO A 253 10.79 -46.32 7.69
C PRO A 253 10.88 -44.81 7.41
N LEU A 254 11.75 -44.51 6.44
CA LEU A 254 12.09 -43.19 5.91
C LEU A 254 10.86 -42.39 5.37
N PRO A 255 10.97 -41.06 5.34
CA PRO A 255 9.89 -40.14 4.97
C PRO A 255 9.44 -40.25 3.50
N VAL A 256 8.12 -40.13 3.30
CA VAL A 256 7.44 -40.04 1.98
C VAL A 256 7.69 -38.66 1.36
N VAL A 257 8.91 -38.45 0.87
CA VAL A 257 9.28 -37.37 -0.05
C VAL A 257 10.34 -37.92 -1.01
N ASP A 258 9.92 -38.86 -1.86
CA ASP A 258 10.64 -39.29 -3.07
C ASP A 258 9.63 -39.80 -4.13
N VAL A 259 8.66 -38.95 -4.47
CA VAL A 259 7.93 -39.03 -5.75
C VAL A 259 7.77 -37.63 -6.35
N ALA A 260 8.88 -36.92 -6.46
CA ALA A 260 9.08 -36.00 -7.58
C ALA A 260 9.81 -36.80 -8.67
N PRO A 261 9.47 -36.67 -9.96
CA PRO A 261 10.26 -37.31 -11.01
C PRO A 261 11.68 -36.75 -10.93
N ASP A 262 12.63 -37.66 -10.70
CA ASP A 262 14.06 -37.39 -10.70
C ASP A 262 14.45 -36.83 -12.07
N TRP A 263 14.58 -35.51 -12.16
CA TRP A 263 14.96 -34.82 -13.40
C TRP A 263 16.42 -35.08 -13.78
N GLU A 264 17.23 -35.64 -12.87
CA GLU A 264 18.63 -36.01 -13.09
C GLU A 264 18.79 -37.42 -13.70
N SER A 265 17.72 -38.23 -13.79
CA SER A 265 17.71 -39.54 -14.48
C SER A 265 17.04 -39.55 -15.86
N TYR A 266 16.75 -38.37 -16.44
CA TYR A 266 16.30 -38.22 -17.84
C TYR A 266 17.38 -37.57 -18.71
N GLU A 267 17.62 -38.15 -19.89
CA GLU A 267 18.37 -37.47 -20.97
C GLU A 267 17.41 -36.59 -21.77
N TYR A 268 17.73 -35.29 -21.88
CA TYR A 268 16.95 -34.33 -22.66
C TYR A 268 17.63 -34.07 -24.01
N LYS A 269 16.92 -34.38 -25.10
CA LYS A 269 17.31 -33.99 -26.45
C LYS A 269 16.40 -32.85 -26.93
N GLN A 270 16.99 -31.77 -27.42
CA GLN A 270 16.23 -30.71 -28.06
C GLN A 270 15.66 -31.21 -29.40
N ILE A 271 14.34 -31.09 -29.58
CA ILE A 271 13.65 -31.47 -30.83
C ILE A 271 13.99 -30.43 -31.90
N ASP A 272 14.53 -30.89 -33.03
CA ASP A 272 14.74 -30.08 -34.22
C ASP A 272 13.66 -30.38 -35.26
N LEU A 273 12.73 -29.44 -35.46
CA LEU A 273 11.62 -29.58 -36.41
C LEU A 273 12.05 -29.56 -37.88
N SER A 274 13.33 -29.27 -38.17
CA SER A 274 13.90 -29.44 -39.50
C SER A 274 14.36 -30.87 -39.78
N ASN A 275 14.52 -31.70 -38.74
CA ASN A 275 14.76 -33.13 -38.85
C ASN A 275 13.42 -33.88 -39.02
N PRO A 276 13.26 -34.71 -40.08
CA PRO A 276 12.02 -35.46 -40.33
C PRO A 276 11.58 -36.39 -39.19
N GLU A 277 12.52 -36.99 -38.45
CA GLU A 277 12.21 -37.96 -37.38
C GLU A 277 11.72 -37.25 -36.11
N ASP A 278 12.40 -36.18 -35.71
CA ASP A 278 12.01 -35.33 -34.58
C ASP A 278 10.67 -34.65 -34.85
N LYS A 279 10.41 -34.26 -36.11
CA LYS A 279 9.13 -33.73 -36.57
C LYS A 279 8.01 -34.77 -36.51
N ALA A 280 8.25 -35.99 -37.00
CA ALA A 280 7.26 -37.07 -36.94
C ALA A 280 6.92 -37.47 -35.49
N PHE A 281 7.93 -37.52 -34.61
CA PHE A 281 7.74 -37.74 -33.18
C PHE A 281 6.89 -36.65 -32.54
N PHE A 282 7.18 -35.38 -32.83
CA PHE A 282 6.42 -34.23 -32.33
C PHE A 282 4.98 -34.21 -32.83
N GLU A 283 4.75 -34.51 -34.11
CA GLU A 283 3.41 -34.58 -34.71
C GLU A 283 2.59 -35.76 -34.14
N ALA A 284 3.18 -36.93 -33.93
CA ALA A 284 2.53 -38.07 -33.30
C ALA A 284 2.20 -37.82 -31.81
N ALA A 285 3.08 -37.12 -31.08
CA ALA A 285 2.83 -36.69 -29.70
C ALA A 285 1.67 -35.68 -29.62
N LEU A 286 1.56 -34.76 -30.58
CA LEU A 286 0.46 -33.80 -30.67
C LEU A 286 -0.87 -34.44 -31.10
N ALA A 287 -0.81 -35.45 -31.97
CA ALA A 287 -1.97 -36.20 -32.45
C ALA A 287 -2.49 -37.23 -31.44
N TRP A 288 -1.77 -37.44 -30.32
CA TRP A 288 -2.06 -38.46 -29.31
C TRP A 288 -1.96 -39.90 -29.82
N ASP A 289 -1.26 -40.09 -30.95
CA ASP A 289 -1.07 -41.39 -31.61
C ASP A 289 0.32 -41.99 -31.33
N LEU A 290 1.02 -41.46 -30.32
CA LEU A 290 2.39 -41.85 -30.00
C LEU A 290 2.44 -43.23 -29.32
N GLU A 291 3.28 -44.11 -29.85
CA GLU A 291 3.59 -45.42 -29.28
C GLU A 291 5.10 -45.49 -29.01
N ILE A 292 5.48 -45.57 -27.74
CA ILE A 292 6.88 -45.71 -27.31
C ILE A 292 7.02 -47.06 -26.61
N ASP A 293 7.99 -47.87 -27.04
CA ASP A 293 8.29 -49.19 -26.47
C ASP A 293 7.07 -50.12 -26.36
N GLY A 294 6.20 -50.11 -27.38
CA GLY A 294 4.99 -50.94 -27.45
C GLY A 294 3.86 -50.52 -26.51
N LYS A 295 3.95 -49.31 -25.91
CA LYS A 295 2.92 -48.74 -25.05
C LYS A 295 2.30 -47.51 -25.72
N LYS A 296 0.98 -47.54 -25.87
CA LYS A 296 0.19 -46.41 -26.37
C LYS A 296 0.06 -45.34 -25.30
N TRP A 297 0.23 -44.09 -25.73
CA TRP A 297 0.04 -42.93 -24.89
C TRP A 297 -1.45 -42.78 -24.48
N ALA A 298 -1.74 -42.50 -23.19
CA ALA A 298 -3.11 -42.42 -22.65
C ALA A 298 -3.43 -41.04 -22.07
N ASP A 299 -4.71 -40.67 -22.12
CA ASP A 299 -5.22 -39.31 -21.87
C ASP A 299 -5.06 -38.84 -20.41
N GLY A 300 -4.62 -37.59 -20.22
CA GLY A 300 -4.57 -36.91 -18.93
C GLY A 300 -3.16 -36.66 -18.37
N LYS A 301 -2.45 -35.67 -18.94
CA LYS A 301 -1.48 -34.72 -18.31
C LYS A 301 -0.41 -34.28 -19.32
N ASN A 302 -0.65 -33.17 -20.04
CA ASN A 302 0.45 -32.28 -20.48
C ASN A 302 -0.04 -30.85 -20.81
N PRO A 303 0.75 -29.79 -20.56
CA PRO A 303 0.33 -28.38 -20.57
C PRO A 303 0.26 -27.73 -21.97
N LEU A 304 0.19 -28.53 -23.04
CA LEU A 304 0.28 -28.07 -24.44
C LEU A 304 -1.06 -27.67 -25.06
N THR A 305 -2.20 -27.94 -24.40
CA THR A 305 -3.54 -27.57 -24.89
C THR A 305 -3.83 -26.06 -24.87
N THR A 306 -2.92 -25.23 -24.33
CA THR A 306 -3.06 -23.77 -24.33
C THR A 306 -2.64 -23.12 -25.67
N LEU A 307 -2.02 -23.85 -26.60
CA LEU A 307 -1.44 -23.29 -27.83
C LEU A 307 -2.33 -23.40 -29.08
N CYS A 308 -3.47 -24.10 -29.04
CA CYS A 308 -4.28 -24.38 -30.23
C CYS A 308 -5.66 -23.69 -30.27
N SER A 309 -5.84 -22.54 -29.58
CA SER A 309 -7.03 -21.68 -29.77
C SER A 309 -6.73 -20.34 -30.47
N THR A 310 -5.51 -20.12 -30.94
CA THR A 310 -5.02 -18.84 -31.47
C THR A 310 -4.98 -18.71 -32.99
N THR A 311 -5.54 -19.64 -33.76
CA THR A 311 -5.57 -19.59 -35.24
C THR A 311 -6.93 -19.21 -35.83
N LEU A 312 -7.61 -18.25 -35.19
CA LEU A 312 -8.38 -17.26 -35.92
C LEU A 312 -7.82 -15.89 -35.53
N PRO A 313 -7.33 -15.07 -36.48
CA PRO A 313 -6.94 -13.71 -36.17
C PRO A 313 -8.21 -12.94 -35.83
N GLN A 314 -8.59 -12.97 -34.55
CA GLN A 314 -9.21 -11.80 -33.97
C GLN A 314 -8.20 -10.70 -34.21
N HIS A 315 -8.55 -9.73 -35.05
CA HIS A 315 -7.86 -8.45 -35.10
C HIS A 315 -7.90 -7.86 -33.68
N ARG A 316 -6.98 -8.26 -32.80
CA ARG A 316 -6.55 -7.43 -31.69
C ARG A 316 -5.98 -6.22 -32.38
N ASN A 317 -6.79 -5.16 -32.47
CA ASN A 317 -6.24 -3.82 -32.61
C ASN A 317 -5.19 -3.71 -31.51
N ILE A 318 -3.91 -3.85 -31.87
CA ILE A 318 -2.81 -3.59 -30.95
C ILE A 318 -2.85 -2.09 -30.77
N MET A 319 -3.68 -1.63 -29.82
CA MET A 319 -3.70 -0.24 -29.42
C MET A 319 -2.33 0.08 -28.88
N ALA A 320 -1.72 1.14 -29.42
CA ALA A 320 -0.41 1.60 -29.00
C ALA A 320 -0.40 1.79 -27.48
N SER A 321 0.68 1.32 -26.85
CA SER A 321 0.86 1.45 -25.41
C SER A 321 0.96 2.91 -24.99
N ILE A 322 0.30 3.27 -23.89
CA ILE A 322 0.34 4.63 -23.33
C ILE A 322 1.67 4.94 -22.63
N GLY A 323 2.47 3.92 -22.32
CA GLY A 323 3.74 4.07 -21.62
C GLY A 323 4.24 2.80 -20.95
N THR A 324 5.40 2.92 -20.31
CA THR A 324 6.11 1.84 -19.64
C THR A 324 5.87 1.90 -18.13
N LEU A 325 5.50 0.76 -17.54
CA LEU A 325 5.37 0.54 -16.11
C LEU A 325 6.58 -0.25 -15.59
N TYR A 326 7.33 0.36 -14.69
CA TYR A 326 8.42 -0.25 -13.94
C TYR A 326 7.88 -0.87 -12.65
N THR A 327 7.97 -2.19 -12.52
CA THR A 327 7.31 -2.90 -11.43
C THR A 327 7.78 -4.36 -11.25
N THR A 328 7.33 -5.01 -10.17
CA THR A 328 7.25 -6.48 -10.05
C THR A 328 5.78 -6.94 -10.16
N GLU A 329 5.52 -8.14 -10.68
CA GLU A 329 4.17 -8.53 -11.14
C GLU A 329 3.14 -8.84 -10.03
N THR A 330 3.58 -9.09 -8.80
CA THR A 330 2.72 -9.67 -7.75
C THR A 330 2.08 -8.65 -6.80
N GLN A 331 2.51 -7.39 -6.83
CA GLN A 331 2.09 -6.40 -5.84
C GLN A 331 0.65 -5.89 -6.09
N PRO A 332 -0.13 -5.61 -5.02
CA PRO A 332 -1.51 -5.13 -5.16
C PRO A 332 -1.60 -3.80 -5.92
N HIS A 333 -0.65 -2.89 -5.72
CA HIS A 333 -0.59 -1.63 -6.48
C HIS A 333 -0.55 -1.85 -8.00
N VAL A 334 0.08 -2.94 -8.44
CA VAL A 334 0.34 -3.26 -9.84
C VAL A 334 -0.89 -3.89 -10.46
N LYS A 335 -1.54 -4.80 -9.73
CA LYS A 335 -2.85 -5.34 -10.09
C LYS A 335 -3.87 -4.21 -10.29
N ARG A 336 -3.90 -3.21 -9.40
CA ARG A 336 -4.74 -2.01 -9.56
C ARG A 336 -4.40 -1.25 -10.85
N ILE A 337 -3.13 -0.93 -11.10
CA ILE A 337 -2.70 -0.16 -12.28
C ILE A 337 -3.05 -0.91 -13.58
N ARG A 338 -2.67 -2.18 -13.69
CA ARG A 338 -2.94 -3.03 -14.86
C ARG A 338 -4.45 -3.23 -15.05
N GLY A 339 -5.19 -3.45 -13.96
CA GLY A 339 -6.65 -3.56 -14.01
C GLY A 339 -7.32 -2.27 -14.48
N THR A 340 -6.80 -1.12 -14.06
CA THR A 340 -7.29 0.20 -14.51
C THR A 340 -7.08 0.35 -16.02
N ALA A 341 -5.87 0.09 -16.50
CA ALA A 341 -5.57 0.15 -17.94
C ALA A 341 -6.46 -0.82 -18.74
N ALA A 342 -6.61 -2.06 -18.27
CA ALA A 342 -7.43 -3.07 -18.94
C ALA A 342 -8.92 -2.66 -19.04
N VAL A 343 -9.52 -2.18 -17.94
CA VAL A 343 -10.92 -1.69 -17.94
C VAL A 343 -11.08 -0.46 -18.82
N ALA A 344 -10.11 0.47 -18.75
CA ALA A 344 -10.04 1.67 -19.58
C ALA A 344 -9.85 1.37 -21.07
N GLY A 345 -9.46 0.15 -21.45
CA GLY A 345 -9.10 -0.18 -22.83
C GLY A 345 -7.78 0.48 -23.24
N LEU A 346 -6.83 0.61 -22.32
CA LEU A 346 -5.51 1.15 -22.55
C LEU A 346 -4.47 0.03 -22.38
N THR A 347 -3.41 0.09 -23.18
CA THR A 347 -2.29 -0.87 -23.13
C THR A 347 -1.11 -0.25 -22.38
N LEU A 348 -0.45 -1.03 -21.51
CA LEU A 348 0.78 -0.65 -20.82
C LEU A 348 1.91 -1.60 -21.23
N ASP A 349 3.10 -1.06 -21.43
CA ASP A 349 4.31 -1.87 -21.54
C ASP A 349 4.81 -2.16 -20.12
N ILE A 350 5.26 -3.38 -19.86
CA ILE A 350 5.98 -3.71 -18.62
C ILE A 350 7.47 -3.64 -18.95
N ALA A 351 8.26 -2.93 -18.14
CA ALA A 351 9.70 -2.83 -18.35
C ALA A 351 10.33 -4.24 -18.31
N PRO A 352 10.78 -4.80 -19.45
CA PRO A 352 11.13 -6.23 -19.54
C PRO A 352 12.41 -6.55 -18.75
N ASP A 353 13.34 -5.60 -18.67
CA ASP A 353 14.63 -5.75 -18.01
C ASP A 353 14.64 -5.17 -16.58
N TYR A 354 13.48 -4.91 -15.98
CA TYR A 354 13.43 -4.40 -14.62
C TYR A 354 13.75 -5.51 -13.61
N VAL A 355 14.86 -5.36 -12.89
CA VAL A 355 15.26 -6.23 -11.79
C VAL A 355 15.19 -5.45 -10.48
N HIS A 356 14.28 -5.87 -9.59
CA HIS A 356 14.10 -5.20 -8.31
C HIS A 356 15.37 -5.27 -7.45
N ALA A 357 15.65 -4.20 -6.70
CA ALA A 357 16.87 -3.97 -5.93
C ALA A 357 18.16 -3.79 -6.75
N VAL A 358 18.09 -3.86 -8.09
CA VAL A 358 19.18 -3.56 -9.03
C VAL A 358 18.82 -2.32 -9.84
N THR A 359 17.85 -2.43 -10.75
CA THR A 359 17.45 -1.36 -11.69
C THR A 359 17.01 -0.10 -10.93
N ASN A 360 16.24 -0.24 -9.86
CA ASN A 360 15.74 0.92 -9.10
C ASN A 360 16.82 1.64 -8.26
N LYS A 361 18.03 1.08 -8.17
CA LYS A 361 19.17 1.72 -7.51
C LYS A 361 20.10 2.44 -8.48
N THR A 362 19.96 2.22 -9.79
CA THR A 362 20.88 2.81 -10.76
C THR A 362 20.68 4.33 -10.86
N PRO A 363 21.73 5.08 -11.23
CA PRO A 363 21.63 6.51 -11.48
C PRO A 363 20.58 6.86 -12.54
N GLU A 364 20.44 6.04 -13.58
CA GLU A 364 19.51 6.26 -14.70
C GLU A 364 18.06 6.18 -14.23
N TYR A 365 17.73 5.17 -13.42
CA TYR A 365 16.39 5.06 -12.84
C TYR A 365 16.11 6.21 -11.87
N LYS A 366 17.07 6.54 -11.00
CA LYS A 366 16.92 7.63 -10.02
C LYS A 366 16.85 9.01 -10.65
N ALA A 367 17.42 9.20 -11.84
CA ALA A 367 17.28 10.43 -12.61
C ALA A 367 15.82 10.65 -13.04
N LYS A 368 15.10 9.57 -13.40
CA LYS A 368 13.66 9.63 -13.75
C LYS A 368 12.77 9.62 -12.51
N PHE A 369 13.13 8.83 -11.51
CA PHE A 369 12.35 8.57 -10.30
C PHE A 369 13.24 8.73 -9.07
N ALA A 370 13.39 9.97 -8.58
CA ALA A 370 14.32 10.31 -7.49
C ALA A 370 14.13 9.49 -6.21
N SER A 371 12.92 8.98 -5.96
CA SER A 371 12.63 8.11 -4.82
C SER A 371 13.23 6.71 -4.93
N GLY A 372 13.60 6.25 -6.13
CA GLY A 372 14.06 4.88 -6.40
C GLY A 372 12.99 3.81 -6.12
N ARG A 373 11.72 4.20 -6.02
CA ARG A 373 10.60 3.32 -5.67
C ARG A 373 9.85 2.83 -6.91
N ILE A 374 9.10 1.74 -6.73
CA ILE A 374 8.12 1.20 -7.68
C ILE A 374 6.75 1.09 -6.99
N PRO A 375 5.64 1.08 -7.73
CA PRO A 375 5.55 1.21 -9.19
C PRO A 375 5.91 2.62 -9.67
N ALA A 376 6.47 2.69 -10.88
CA ALA A 376 6.76 3.94 -11.57
C ALA A 376 6.36 3.82 -13.05
N PHE A 377 5.88 4.91 -13.63
CA PHE A 377 5.33 4.99 -14.98
C PHE A 377 6.05 6.08 -15.77
N GLU A 378 6.34 5.79 -17.04
CA GLU A 378 6.83 6.75 -18.02
C GLU A 378 5.96 6.66 -19.26
N SER A 379 5.30 7.75 -19.63
CA SER A 379 4.52 7.81 -20.87
C SER A 379 5.43 7.82 -22.11
N LYS A 380 4.84 7.63 -23.29
CA LYS A 380 5.58 7.68 -24.56
C LYS A 380 6.20 9.04 -24.88
N ASP A 381 5.66 10.12 -24.33
CA ASP A 381 6.16 11.49 -24.44
C ASP A 381 7.10 11.91 -23.28
N GLY A 382 7.49 10.96 -22.42
CA GLY A 382 8.49 11.18 -21.36
C GLY A 382 7.95 11.79 -20.07
N PHE A 383 6.63 11.88 -19.89
CA PHE A 383 6.05 12.24 -18.59
C PHE A 383 6.24 11.09 -17.60
N THR A 384 6.89 11.38 -16.48
CA THR A 384 7.18 10.41 -15.42
C THR A 384 6.26 10.60 -14.22
N LEU A 385 5.80 9.48 -13.67
CA LEU A 385 4.90 9.45 -12.51
C LEU A 385 5.23 8.23 -11.64
N PHE A 386 5.32 8.42 -10.33
CA PHE A 386 5.39 7.35 -9.33
C PHE A 386 4.18 7.46 -8.39
N GLU A 387 4.10 6.58 -7.39
CA GLU A 387 2.90 6.35 -6.54
C GLU A 387 1.78 5.61 -7.28
N GLY A 388 1.51 4.37 -6.84
CA GLY A 388 0.60 3.51 -7.59
C GLY A 388 -0.86 3.98 -7.63
N SER A 389 -1.29 4.81 -6.68
CA SER A 389 -2.66 5.38 -6.64
C SER A 389 -2.77 6.53 -7.64
N ALA A 390 -1.75 7.40 -7.69
CA ALA A 390 -1.63 8.48 -8.66
C ALA A 390 -1.53 7.94 -10.10
N ILE A 391 -0.71 6.90 -10.32
CA ILE A 391 -0.60 6.23 -11.64
C ILE A 391 -1.96 5.68 -12.07
N ALA A 392 -2.64 4.92 -11.21
CA ALA A 392 -3.94 4.35 -11.55
C ALA A 392 -5.00 5.42 -11.82
N ARG A 393 -5.04 6.48 -11.01
CA ARG A 393 -5.98 7.61 -11.22
C ARG A 393 -5.67 8.37 -12.52
N TYR A 394 -4.40 8.60 -12.83
CA TYR A 394 -3.98 9.21 -14.09
C TYR A 394 -4.46 8.39 -15.29
N ILE A 395 -4.20 7.08 -15.30
CA ILE A 395 -4.65 6.18 -16.37
C ILE A 395 -6.18 6.20 -16.51
N ALA A 396 -6.92 6.18 -15.39
CA ALA A 396 -8.38 6.29 -15.41
C ALA A 396 -8.84 7.63 -16.03
N SER A 397 -8.12 8.73 -15.77
CA SER A 397 -8.43 10.06 -16.32
C SER A 397 -8.19 10.17 -17.83
N LEU A 398 -7.28 9.37 -18.40
CA LEU A 398 -7.04 9.32 -19.85
C LEU A 398 -8.21 8.68 -20.62
N ALA A 399 -9.07 7.92 -19.93
CA ALA A 399 -10.23 7.25 -20.52
C ALA A 399 -11.51 7.60 -19.72
N PRO A 400 -12.01 8.85 -19.76
CA PRO A 400 -13.17 9.27 -18.97
C PRO A 400 -14.43 8.44 -19.27
N ASN A 401 -14.58 7.95 -20.51
CA ASN A 401 -15.70 7.10 -20.93
C ASN A 401 -15.69 5.69 -20.28
N SER A 402 -14.55 5.29 -19.68
CA SER A 402 -14.47 4.04 -18.89
C SER A 402 -15.36 4.07 -17.64
N GLY A 403 -15.68 5.27 -17.13
CA GLY A 403 -16.46 5.45 -15.91
C GLY A 403 -15.70 5.13 -14.62
N LEU A 404 -14.39 4.88 -14.68
CA LEU A 404 -13.59 4.47 -13.53
C LEU A 404 -13.52 5.51 -12.40
N LEU A 405 -13.69 6.79 -12.73
CA LEU A 405 -13.78 7.91 -11.78
C LEU A 405 -15.22 8.43 -11.62
N GLY A 406 -16.20 7.75 -12.22
CA GLY A 406 -17.57 8.23 -12.34
C GLY A 406 -17.75 9.38 -13.31
N THR A 407 -18.85 10.12 -13.17
CA THR A 407 -19.30 11.16 -14.12
C THR A 407 -19.42 12.55 -13.52
N SER A 408 -19.21 12.68 -12.21
CA SER A 408 -19.36 13.91 -11.46
C SER A 408 -18.22 14.11 -10.44
N PRO A 409 -17.98 15.34 -9.95
CA PRO A 409 -17.03 15.58 -8.87
C PRO A 409 -17.34 14.78 -7.60
N THR A 410 -18.63 14.52 -7.31
CA THR A 410 -19.06 13.70 -6.18
C THR A 410 -18.73 12.22 -6.39
N ASP A 411 -18.92 11.67 -7.59
CA ASP A 411 -18.51 10.30 -7.89
C ASP A 411 -17.00 10.14 -7.74
N ALA A 412 -16.23 11.08 -8.31
CA ALA A 412 -14.77 11.05 -8.23
C ALA A 412 -14.28 11.14 -6.77
N ALA A 413 -14.98 11.92 -5.93
CA ALA A 413 -14.70 12.01 -4.50
C ALA A 413 -15.03 10.70 -3.75
N LEU A 414 -16.13 10.02 -4.08
CA LEU A 414 -16.45 8.70 -3.51
C LEU A 414 -15.39 7.65 -3.89
N VAL A 415 -14.93 7.67 -5.15
CA VAL A 415 -13.82 6.82 -5.58
C VAL A 415 -12.56 7.14 -4.78
N ASP A 416 -12.17 8.41 -4.66
CA ASP A 416 -10.98 8.83 -3.92
C ASP A 416 -11.07 8.47 -2.42
N GLN A 417 -12.24 8.60 -1.81
CA GLN A 417 -12.49 8.18 -0.43
C GLN A 417 -12.20 6.70 -0.26
N TRP A 418 -12.79 5.84 -1.09
CA TRP A 418 -12.59 4.39 -0.92
C TRP A 418 -11.16 3.97 -1.26
N VAL A 419 -10.53 4.56 -2.27
CA VAL A 419 -9.10 4.33 -2.56
C VAL A 419 -8.23 4.73 -1.36
N SER A 420 -8.44 5.93 -0.80
CA SER A 420 -7.72 6.42 0.38
C SER A 420 -7.92 5.52 1.61
N PHE A 421 -9.17 5.11 1.86
CA PHE A 421 -9.51 4.21 2.96
C PHE A 421 -8.82 2.85 2.79
N ILE A 422 -8.89 2.24 1.60
CA ILE A 422 -8.27 0.93 1.34
C ILE A 422 -6.74 1.03 1.46
N ASP A 423 -6.12 2.07 0.91
CA ASP A 423 -4.66 2.23 0.94
C ASP A 423 -4.15 2.48 2.38
N SER A 424 -4.82 3.34 3.16
CA SER A 424 -4.36 3.72 4.51
C SER A 424 -4.81 2.77 5.63
N GLU A 425 -6.01 2.19 5.52
CA GLU A 425 -6.61 1.39 6.57
C GLU A 425 -6.39 -0.10 6.41
N ILE A 426 -6.17 -0.57 5.19
CA ILE A 426 -6.01 -1.99 4.90
C ILE A 426 -4.60 -2.26 4.38
N LEU A 427 -4.21 -1.64 3.26
CA LEU A 427 -2.98 -1.98 2.58
C LEU A 427 -1.73 -1.56 3.37
N SER A 428 -1.64 -0.32 3.85
CA SER A 428 -0.49 0.18 4.62
C SER A 428 -0.26 -0.65 5.90
N LYS A 429 -1.35 -1.05 6.58
CA LYS A 429 -1.30 -1.92 7.75
C LYS A 429 -0.92 -3.36 7.38
N GLY A 430 -1.43 -3.87 6.26
CA GLY A 430 -1.04 -5.16 5.70
C GLY A 430 0.44 -5.22 5.32
N ILE A 431 0.99 -4.16 4.72
CA ILE A 431 2.43 -4.02 4.44
C ILE A 431 3.21 -4.00 5.76
N SER A 432 2.79 -3.20 6.74
CA SER A 432 3.44 -3.16 8.05
C SER A 432 3.44 -4.54 8.74
N LEU A 433 2.32 -5.27 8.64
CA LEU A 433 2.18 -6.63 9.16
C LEU A 433 3.12 -7.59 8.42
N PHE A 434 3.15 -7.54 7.08
CA PHE A 434 4.08 -8.32 6.27
C PHE A 434 5.53 -8.10 6.71
N GLN A 435 5.95 -6.84 6.80
CA GLN A 435 7.32 -6.48 7.19
C GLN A 435 7.68 -6.99 8.59
N LEU A 436 6.73 -6.91 9.54
CA LEU A 436 6.89 -7.42 10.89
C LEU A 436 7.05 -8.95 10.92
N LEU A 437 6.19 -9.67 10.18
CA LEU A 437 6.19 -11.14 10.13
C LEU A 437 7.39 -11.71 9.36
N MET A 438 7.90 -10.96 8.38
CA MET A 438 9.11 -11.29 7.62
C MET A 438 10.41 -10.90 8.35
N GLY A 439 10.32 -10.34 9.56
CA GLY A 439 11.50 -9.94 10.34
C GLY A 439 12.28 -8.76 9.75
N GLN A 440 11.67 -7.95 8.88
CA GLN A 440 12.31 -6.73 8.34
C GLN A 440 12.50 -5.66 9.42
N PHE A 441 11.70 -5.71 10.48
CA PHE A 441 11.88 -4.94 11.71
C PHE A 441 11.73 -5.85 12.94
N PRO A 442 12.20 -5.44 14.12
CA PRO A 442 12.11 -6.24 15.34
C PRO A 442 10.66 -6.69 15.62
N TYR A 443 10.47 -8.01 15.77
CA TYR A 443 9.15 -8.58 16.01
C TYR A 443 8.55 -8.10 17.35
N ASN A 444 7.26 -7.77 17.32
CA ASN A 444 6.51 -7.29 18.48
C ASN A 444 5.08 -7.83 18.42
N LYS A 445 4.71 -8.72 19.36
CA LYS A 445 3.40 -9.37 19.34
C LYS A 445 2.24 -8.38 19.57
N THR A 446 2.42 -7.39 20.43
CA THR A 446 1.39 -6.37 20.69
C THR A 446 1.11 -5.55 19.42
N TYR A 447 2.16 -5.19 18.68
CA TYR A 447 2.00 -4.47 17.42
C TYR A 447 1.38 -5.34 16.32
N GLU A 448 1.75 -6.62 16.25
CA GLU A 448 1.10 -7.58 15.33
C GLU A 448 -0.41 -7.66 15.61
N ASN A 449 -0.80 -7.85 16.87
CA ASN A 449 -2.20 -7.95 17.26
C ASN A 449 -2.97 -6.65 16.93
N PHE A 450 -2.35 -5.49 17.20
CA PHE A 450 -2.92 -4.20 16.82
C PHE A 450 -3.17 -4.10 15.30
N LEU A 451 -2.19 -4.48 14.47
CA LEU A 451 -2.32 -4.43 13.01
C LEU A 451 -3.44 -5.35 12.53
N ARG A 452 -3.49 -6.60 13.04
CA ARG A 452 -4.55 -7.56 12.70
C ARG A 452 -5.94 -7.06 13.11
N GLU A 453 -6.08 -6.51 14.31
CA GLU A 453 -7.33 -5.91 14.78
C GLU A 453 -7.77 -4.76 13.87
N LYS A 454 -6.88 -3.82 13.54
CA LYS A 454 -7.24 -2.67 12.70
C LYS A 454 -7.56 -3.05 11.26
N ILE A 455 -6.88 -4.05 10.70
CA ILE A 455 -7.26 -4.63 9.39
C ILE A 455 -8.66 -5.24 9.49
N SER A 456 -8.94 -6.01 10.56
CA SER A 456 -10.26 -6.61 10.81
C SER A 456 -11.36 -5.55 10.91
N ASP A 457 -11.17 -4.49 11.72
CA ASP A 457 -12.11 -3.37 11.86
C ASP A 457 -12.42 -2.72 10.50
N SER A 458 -11.38 -2.54 9.68
CA SER A 458 -11.49 -1.90 8.38
C SER A 458 -12.20 -2.79 7.35
N LEU A 459 -11.98 -4.11 7.42
CA LEU A 459 -12.72 -5.09 6.63
C LEU A 459 -14.19 -5.18 7.05
N VAL A 460 -14.53 -4.96 8.31
CA VAL A 460 -15.94 -4.86 8.74
C VAL A 460 -16.62 -3.66 8.08
N VAL A 461 -15.97 -2.50 8.07
CA VAL A 461 -16.49 -1.28 7.39
C VAL A 461 -16.68 -1.55 5.89
N LEU A 462 -15.65 -2.10 5.23
CA LEU A 462 -15.69 -2.42 3.81
C LEU A 462 -16.80 -3.42 3.49
N ASN A 463 -16.87 -4.52 4.24
CA ASN A 463 -17.85 -5.58 4.04
C ASN A 463 -19.28 -5.07 4.27
N THR A 464 -19.51 -4.27 5.31
CA THR A 464 -20.83 -3.69 5.61
C THR A 464 -21.28 -2.71 4.51
N HIS A 465 -20.37 -1.94 3.92
CA HIS A 465 -20.72 -1.14 2.75
C HIS A 465 -21.15 -2.04 1.57
N LEU A 466 -20.40 -3.12 1.33
CA LEU A 466 -20.64 -4.04 0.22
C LEU A 466 -21.82 -5.01 0.42
N THR A 467 -22.38 -5.15 1.63
CA THR A 467 -23.64 -5.90 1.82
C THR A 467 -24.82 -5.18 1.18
N HIS A 468 -24.77 -3.85 1.10
CA HIS A 468 -25.84 -3.03 0.53
C HIS A 468 -25.55 -2.55 -0.90
N ASN A 469 -24.31 -2.69 -1.37
CA ASN A 469 -23.86 -2.17 -2.66
C ASN A 469 -23.07 -3.23 -3.43
N THR A 470 -23.29 -3.36 -4.73
CA THR A 470 -22.50 -4.29 -5.56
C THR A 470 -21.07 -3.79 -5.74
N PHE A 471 -20.92 -2.48 -5.94
CA PHE A 471 -19.66 -1.76 -6.14
C PHE A 471 -19.66 -0.45 -5.34
N PHE A 472 -18.53 0.25 -5.26
CA PHE A 472 -18.42 1.48 -4.46
C PHE A 472 -19.16 2.70 -5.03
N LEU A 473 -19.42 2.73 -6.34
CA LEU A 473 -20.23 3.78 -6.94
C LEU A 473 -21.72 3.40 -6.93
N PRO A 474 -22.63 4.34 -6.62
CA PRO A 474 -24.08 4.08 -6.59
C PRO A 474 -24.67 3.61 -7.94
N ASN A 475 -23.97 3.89 -9.04
CA ASN A 475 -24.39 3.48 -10.38
C ASN A 475 -24.10 1.99 -10.69
N ASN A 476 -23.62 1.20 -9.72
CA ASN A 476 -23.31 -0.22 -9.86
C ASN A 476 -22.35 -0.53 -11.03
N ARG A 477 -21.39 0.35 -11.31
CA ARG A 477 -20.29 0.08 -12.23
C ARG A 477 -18.97 -0.08 -11.48
N ILE A 478 -18.10 -0.95 -12.01
CA ILE A 478 -16.71 -1.06 -11.56
C ILE A 478 -16.02 0.29 -11.71
N SER A 479 -15.49 0.77 -10.60
CA SER A 479 -14.69 1.98 -10.48
C SER A 479 -13.24 1.65 -10.11
N LEU A 480 -12.38 2.67 -10.06
CA LEU A 480 -11.02 2.52 -9.55
C LEU A 480 -11.00 2.04 -8.08
N ALA A 481 -12.02 2.39 -7.28
CA ALA A 481 -12.12 1.89 -5.90
C ALA A 481 -12.35 0.37 -5.85
N ASP A 482 -13.16 -0.18 -6.76
CA ASP A 482 -13.42 -1.62 -6.84
C ASP A 482 -12.17 -2.39 -7.27
N LEU A 483 -11.43 -1.86 -8.25
CA LEU A 483 -10.14 -2.42 -8.68
C LEU A 483 -9.10 -2.38 -7.57
N THR A 484 -9.08 -1.31 -6.78
CA THR A 484 -8.19 -1.15 -5.62
C THR A 484 -8.54 -2.16 -4.54
N ALA A 485 -9.82 -2.28 -4.18
CA ALA A 485 -10.30 -3.22 -3.18
C ALA A 485 -10.00 -4.66 -3.60
N ALA A 486 -10.34 -5.05 -4.82
CA ALA A 486 -10.07 -6.40 -5.32
C ALA A 486 -8.56 -6.72 -5.30
N ALA A 487 -7.70 -5.80 -5.73
CA ALA A 487 -6.25 -6.02 -5.71
C ALA A 487 -5.72 -6.26 -4.28
N VAL A 488 -6.16 -5.46 -3.31
CA VAL A 488 -5.74 -5.58 -1.90
C VAL A 488 -6.35 -6.81 -1.22
N LEU A 489 -7.63 -7.09 -1.44
CA LEU A 489 -8.32 -8.25 -0.90
C LEU A 489 -7.72 -9.56 -1.42
N ASN A 490 -7.33 -9.62 -2.69
CA ASN A 490 -6.64 -10.77 -3.27
C ASN A 490 -5.39 -11.10 -2.43
N THR A 491 -4.52 -10.12 -2.20
CA THR A 491 -3.31 -10.30 -1.37
C THR A 491 -3.66 -10.66 0.08
N LEU A 492 -4.66 -10.03 0.68
CA LEU A 492 -5.03 -10.33 2.07
C LEU A 492 -5.51 -11.77 2.24
N PHE A 493 -6.40 -12.22 1.36
CA PHE A 493 -7.00 -13.55 1.42
C PHE A 493 -6.05 -14.66 0.97
N SER A 494 -5.06 -14.34 0.14
CA SER A 494 -4.00 -15.28 -0.24
C SER A 494 -2.86 -15.38 0.79
N THR A 495 -2.81 -14.49 1.79
CA THR A 495 -1.60 -14.38 2.65
C THR A 495 -1.89 -14.29 4.15
N PHE A 496 -2.89 -13.52 4.59
CA PHE A 496 -3.04 -13.18 6.02
C PHE A 496 -4.32 -13.69 6.69
N LEU A 497 -5.35 -14.03 5.92
CA LEU A 497 -6.65 -14.43 6.46
C LEU A 497 -6.96 -15.85 6.00
N GLY A 498 -7.17 -16.76 6.95
CA GLY A 498 -7.51 -18.16 6.70
C GLY A 498 -9.03 -18.35 6.51
N PRO A 499 -9.50 -19.61 6.39
CA PRO A 499 -10.90 -19.90 6.15
C PRO A 499 -11.84 -19.27 7.20
N GLU A 500 -11.50 -19.35 8.48
CA GLU A 500 -12.32 -18.81 9.57
C GLU A 500 -12.39 -17.28 9.56
N GLU A 501 -11.28 -16.58 9.28
CA GLU A 501 -11.30 -15.13 9.19
C GLU A 501 -12.00 -14.65 7.92
N ARG A 502 -11.76 -15.31 6.78
CA ARG A 502 -12.40 -14.97 5.50
C ARG A 502 -13.92 -15.14 5.55
N ALA A 503 -14.43 -16.16 6.24
CA ALA A 503 -15.87 -16.40 6.39
C ALA A 503 -16.63 -15.21 7.01
N LYS A 504 -15.94 -14.30 7.71
CA LYS A 504 -16.53 -13.08 8.29
C LYS A 504 -16.83 -11.99 7.26
N TYR A 505 -16.27 -12.09 6.04
CA TYR A 505 -16.34 -11.04 5.02
C TYR A 505 -16.91 -11.51 3.67
N PRO A 506 -18.12 -12.09 3.63
CA PRO A 506 -18.68 -12.66 2.42
C PRO A 506 -18.90 -11.63 1.30
N ALA A 507 -19.24 -10.38 1.62
CA ALA A 507 -19.44 -9.34 0.61
C ALA A 507 -18.12 -8.84 0.02
N ALA A 508 -17.04 -8.84 0.81
CA ALA A 508 -15.69 -8.55 0.33
C ALA A 508 -15.16 -9.65 -0.60
N ILE A 509 -15.39 -10.94 -0.26
CA ILE A 509 -15.08 -12.07 -1.15
C ILE A 509 -15.86 -11.95 -2.46
N ARG A 510 -17.18 -11.71 -2.37
CA ARG A 510 -18.02 -11.50 -3.55
C ARG A 510 -17.48 -10.39 -4.44
N LEU A 511 -17.08 -9.24 -3.87
CA LEU A 511 -16.50 -8.14 -4.65
C LEU A 511 -15.22 -8.61 -5.37
N LEU A 512 -14.29 -9.24 -4.64
CA LEU A 512 -13.04 -9.75 -5.22
C LEU A 512 -13.32 -10.67 -6.40
N GLU A 513 -14.17 -11.69 -6.22
CA GLU A 513 -14.48 -12.67 -7.26
C GLU A 513 -15.20 -12.03 -8.44
N THR A 514 -16.14 -11.11 -8.19
CA THR A 514 -16.88 -10.39 -9.24
C THR A 514 -15.95 -9.54 -10.10
N VAL A 515 -14.98 -8.85 -9.49
CA VAL A 515 -14.00 -8.02 -10.20
C VAL A 515 -12.96 -8.89 -10.91
N ALA A 516 -12.36 -9.85 -10.21
CA ALA A 516 -11.31 -10.70 -10.76
C ALA A 516 -11.78 -11.55 -11.96
N ASN A 517 -13.05 -12.00 -11.94
CA ASN A 517 -13.61 -12.82 -13.00
C ASN A 517 -14.10 -12.03 -14.23
N GLN A 518 -14.01 -10.69 -14.22
CA GLN A 518 -14.31 -9.90 -15.41
C GLN A 518 -13.39 -10.32 -16.57
N PRO A 519 -13.90 -10.48 -17.81
CA PRO A 519 -13.09 -10.94 -18.93
C PRO A 519 -11.83 -10.09 -19.16
N LYS A 520 -11.92 -8.77 -18.97
CA LYS A 520 -10.79 -7.84 -19.10
C LYS A 520 -9.73 -7.95 -17.99
N LEU A 521 -10.04 -8.63 -16.88
CA LEU A 521 -9.21 -8.66 -15.67
C LEU A 521 -8.60 -10.04 -15.41
N LYS A 522 -8.91 -11.06 -16.22
CA LYS A 522 -8.34 -12.41 -16.09
C LYS A 522 -6.81 -12.40 -16.12
N ASP A 523 -6.20 -11.66 -17.04
CA ASP A 523 -4.73 -11.56 -17.17
C ASP A 523 -4.07 -10.76 -16.03
N VAL A 524 -4.87 -10.05 -15.22
CA VAL A 524 -4.41 -9.23 -14.09
C VAL A 524 -4.51 -10.01 -12.78
N PHE A 525 -5.61 -10.71 -12.56
CA PHE A 525 -5.87 -11.43 -11.32
C PHE A 525 -5.46 -12.91 -11.36
N GLY A 526 -5.44 -13.51 -12.55
CA GLY A 526 -5.21 -14.94 -12.73
C GLY A 526 -6.23 -15.79 -11.99
N THR A 527 -5.84 -17.03 -11.69
CA THR A 527 -6.61 -17.89 -10.79
C THR A 527 -6.48 -17.36 -9.36
N LEU A 528 -7.61 -17.04 -8.73
CA LEU A 528 -7.62 -16.63 -7.33
C LEU A 528 -7.17 -17.79 -6.43
N THR A 529 -6.27 -17.49 -5.51
CA THR A 529 -5.81 -18.44 -4.49
C THR A 529 -6.09 -17.89 -3.10
N TYR A 530 -6.38 -18.80 -2.18
CA TYR A 530 -6.76 -18.48 -0.81
C TYR A 530 -5.86 -19.28 0.14
N THR A 531 -5.34 -18.66 1.19
CA THR A 531 -4.45 -19.38 2.12
C THR A 531 -5.22 -20.21 3.14
N ASP A 532 -4.89 -21.48 3.31
CA ASP A 532 -5.40 -22.25 4.46
C ASP A 532 -4.56 -22.03 5.72
N SER A 533 -3.34 -21.49 5.56
CA SER A 533 -2.38 -21.25 6.62
C SER A 533 -1.87 -19.80 6.56
N PRO A 534 -2.51 -18.88 7.30
CA PRO A 534 -2.09 -17.48 7.35
C PRO A 534 -0.62 -17.31 7.70
N LEU A 535 0.04 -16.34 7.06
CA LEU A 535 1.43 -16.01 7.37
C LEU A 535 1.60 -15.74 8.86
N GLN A 536 2.58 -16.43 9.46
CA GLN A 536 3.00 -16.29 10.86
C GLN A 536 4.47 -15.91 10.92
N PHE A 537 4.86 -15.25 12.01
CA PHE A 537 6.26 -14.97 12.28
C PHE A 537 6.97 -16.28 12.61
N VAL A 538 8.08 -16.55 11.91
CA VAL A 538 8.97 -17.67 12.21
C VAL A 538 10.24 -17.10 12.85
N PRO A 539 10.51 -17.38 14.13
CA PRO A 539 11.74 -16.92 14.79
C PRO A 539 12.97 -17.40 14.01
N PRO A 540 14.01 -16.55 13.83
CA PRO A 540 15.27 -17.00 13.23
C PRO A 540 15.78 -18.23 13.99
N LYS A 541 16.22 -19.27 13.26
CA LYS A 541 16.91 -20.41 13.89
C LYS A 541 18.09 -19.85 14.68
N LYS A 542 18.15 -20.10 15.99
CA LYS A 542 19.35 -19.77 16.78
C LYS A 542 20.50 -20.59 16.20
N GLU A 543 21.38 -19.96 15.45
CA GLU A 543 22.67 -20.56 15.14
C GLU A 543 23.37 -20.83 16.48
N LYS A 544 23.68 -22.11 16.77
CA LYS A 544 24.64 -22.42 17.82
C LYS A 544 25.91 -21.66 17.45
N PRO A 545 26.53 -20.90 18.36
CA PRO A 545 27.78 -20.24 18.05
C PRO A 545 28.76 -21.31 17.57
N THR A 546 29.14 -21.23 16.30
CA THR A 546 30.28 -21.98 15.77
C THR A 546 31.45 -21.58 16.65
N ALA A 547 31.96 -22.54 17.42
CA ALA A 547 33.20 -22.35 18.17
C ALA A 547 34.26 -21.94 17.14
N THR A 548 34.59 -20.66 17.10
CA THR A 548 35.77 -20.17 16.39
C THR A 548 36.96 -20.89 17.00
N ALA A 549 37.52 -21.84 16.26
CA ALA A 549 38.78 -22.46 16.62
C ALA A 549 39.81 -21.33 16.79
N THR A 550 40.33 -21.19 18.01
CA THR A 550 41.43 -20.29 18.32
C THR A 550 42.59 -20.59 17.36
N PRO A 551 43.13 -19.62 16.61
CA PRO A 551 44.31 -19.84 15.79
C PRO A 551 45.47 -20.25 16.69
N ALA A 552 46.09 -21.40 16.40
CA ALA A 552 47.31 -21.83 17.09
C ALA A 552 48.40 -20.77 16.89
N ALA A 553 48.99 -20.31 17.99
CA ALA A 553 50.10 -19.37 17.96
C ALA A 553 51.31 -19.98 17.20
N PRO A 554 52.03 -19.21 16.35
CA PRO A 554 53.23 -19.70 15.68
C PRO A 554 54.32 -20.01 16.72
N LYS A 555 54.88 -21.22 16.67
CA LYS A 555 56.09 -21.57 17.43
C LYS A 555 57.26 -20.74 16.88
N ALA A 556 57.91 -19.97 17.75
CA ALA A 556 59.13 -19.24 17.43
C ALA A 556 60.27 -20.21 17.02
N PRO A 557 61.17 -19.81 16.11
CA PRO A 557 62.31 -20.63 15.71
C PRO A 557 63.29 -20.78 16.87
N LYS A 558 63.82 -21.99 17.07
CA LYS A 558 64.98 -22.21 17.95
C LYS A 558 66.24 -21.72 17.24
N GLU A 559 66.87 -20.68 17.76
CA GLU A 559 68.31 -20.46 17.55
C GLU A 559 69.12 -21.26 18.59
N LYS A 560 70.36 -21.60 18.19
CA LYS A 560 71.22 -22.66 18.71
C LYS A 560 71.61 -22.56 20.18
#